data_AF-A0A4Q4VKC1-F1
#
_entry.id   AF-A0A4Q4VKC1-F1
#
_cell.length_a   1.000
_cell.length_b   1.000
_cell.length_c   1.000
_cell.angle_alpha   90.00
_cell.angle_beta   90.00
_cell.angle_gamma   90.00
#
_symmetry.space_group_name_H-M   'P 1'
#
loop_
_entity.id
_entity.type
_entity.pdbx_description
1 polymer ?
#
loop_
_entity_poly.entity_id
_entity_poly.type
_entity_poly.pdbx_seq_one_letter_code
_entity_poly.pdbx_strand_id
1 'polypeptide(L)'
;MTGTYTRSSEPERGAKYATTWKYRSVPIMDGIEDLEDYPPGGLTPLDLGDSLTNRFQIIYKLGFGGMATVWLCWEIDTEQWRAI
;
A
#
# COMPACT_ATOMS: atom_id res chain seq x y z
N MET A 1 31.09 50.68 18.03
CA MET A 1 29.85 49.96 17.68
C MET A 1 30.26 48.64 17.04
N THR A 2 30.29 47.55 17.81
CA THR A 2 30.70 46.22 17.36
C THR A 2 29.45 45.43 16.98
N GLY A 3 29.22 45.21 15.68
CA GLY A 3 28.16 44.33 15.20
C GLY A 3 28.64 42.88 15.25
N THR A 4 28.05 42.07 16.13
CA THR A 4 28.29 40.63 16.18
C THR A 4 27.41 39.95 15.13
N TYR A 5 28.06 39.32 14.14
CA TYR A 5 27.43 38.49 13.11
C TYR A 5 26.92 37.18 13.72
N THR A 6 25.61 37.08 13.96
CA THR A 6 24.96 35.83 14.39
C THR A 6 24.77 34.92 13.18
N ARG A 7 25.60 33.89 13.05
CA ARG A 7 25.38 32.73 12.17
C ARG A 7 24.20 31.93 12.73
N SER A 8 22.98 32.24 12.31
CA SER A 8 21.79 31.48 12.67
C SER A 8 21.68 30.21 11.82
N SER A 9 22.07 29.10 12.47
CA SER A 9 21.54 27.74 12.33
C SER A 9 21.32 27.18 10.91
N GLU A 10 22.29 26.39 10.47
CA GLU A 10 22.03 25.24 9.60
C GLU A 10 20.86 24.41 10.21
N PRO A 11 19.85 24.00 9.43
CA PRO A 11 18.79 23.16 9.96
C PRO A 11 19.39 21.83 10.43
N GLU A 12 19.13 21.49 11.69
CA GLU A 12 19.67 20.31 12.32
C GLU A 12 19.32 19.05 11.52
N ARG A 13 20.30 18.14 11.45
CA ARG A 13 20.31 16.87 10.70
C ARG A 13 19.15 15.90 11.01
N GLY A 14 18.18 16.27 11.85
CA GLY A 14 17.01 15.46 12.21
C GLY A 14 15.75 15.69 11.37
N ALA A 15 15.68 16.75 10.55
CA ALA A 15 14.43 17.12 9.85
C ALA A 15 14.30 16.61 8.41
N LYS A 16 15.20 15.73 7.94
CA LYS A 16 15.22 15.29 6.53
C LYS A 16 14.31 14.08 6.25
N TYR A 17 13.90 13.34 7.29
CA TYR A 17 13.16 12.09 7.16
C TYR A 17 12.15 11.87 8.29
N ALA A 18 11.51 12.92 8.81
CA ALA A 18 10.33 12.69 9.65
C ALA A 18 9.28 12.01 8.76
N THR A 19 9.25 10.67 8.82
CA THR A 19 8.42 9.75 8.04
C THR A 19 6.98 9.86 8.52
N THR A 20 6.36 11.01 8.28
CA THR A 20 4.91 11.10 8.31
C THR A 20 4.44 10.39 7.06
N TRP A 21 4.03 9.13 7.23
CA TRP A 21 3.39 8.39 6.16
C TRP A 21 2.23 9.21 5.60
N LYS A 22 2.23 9.38 4.28
CA LYS A 22 1.36 10.31 3.56
C LYS A 22 -0.13 10.04 3.77
N TYR A 23 -0.49 8.79 4.13
CA TYR A 23 -1.87 8.33 4.24
C TYR A 23 -2.34 8.12 5.67
N ARG A 24 -1.48 8.31 6.69
CA ARG A 24 -1.83 8.14 8.11
C ARG A 24 -2.92 9.10 8.62
N SER A 25 -3.27 10.12 7.85
CA SER A 25 -4.41 11.01 8.14
C SER A 25 -5.75 10.47 7.62
N VAL A 26 -5.75 9.41 6.81
CA VAL A 26 -6.97 8.72 6.39
C VAL A 26 -7.41 7.82 7.55
N PRO A 27 -8.69 7.84 7.97
CA PRO A 27 -9.19 6.93 8.99
C PRO A 27 -8.93 5.48 8.55
N ILE A 28 -8.27 4.68 9.41
CA ILE A 28 -8.20 3.24 9.20
C ILE A 28 -9.64 2.72 9.26
N MET A 29 -10.14 2.25 8.12
CA MET A 29 -11.46 1.65 8.05
C MET A 29 -11.33 0.17 8.37
N ASP A 30 -12.07 -0.29 9.37
CA ASP A 30 -12.13 -1.72 9.70
C ASP A 30 -12.66 -2.49 8.47
N GLY A 31 -11.87 -3.46 7.99
CA GLY A 31 -12.24 -4.31 6.85
C GLY A 31 -11.64 -3.91 5.49
N ILE A 32 -10.73 -2.93 5.44
CA ILE A 32 -9.86 -2.68 4.27
C ILE A 32 -8.39 -2.65 4.70
N GLU A 33 -7.47 -3.05 3.81
CA GLU A 33 -6.03 -2.92 4.04
C GLU A 33 -5.57 -1.48 4.19
N ASP A 34 -4.40 -1.33 4.83
CA ASP A 34 -3.73 -0.04 4.90
C ASP A 34 -3.15 0.31 3.52
N LEU A 35 -3.30 1.57 3.10
CA LEU A 35 -2.65 2.11 1.91
C LEU A 35 -1.13 2.00 2.00
N GLU A 36 -0.58 1.99 3.21
CA GLU A 36 0.84 1.82 3.47
C GLU A 36 1.34 0.38 3.18
N ASP A 37 0.45 -0.59 2.98
CA ASP A 37 0.79 -1.98 2.62
C ASP A 37 1.03 -2.18 1.12
N TYR A 38 0.86 -1.14 0.28
CA TYR A 38 1.13 -1.17 -1.18
C TYR A 38 2.44 -0.46 -1.65
N PRO A 39 3.59 -0.54 -0.94
CA PRO A 39 4.85 -0.07 -1.49
C PRO A 39 5.36 -1.06 -2.56
N PRO A 40 6.38 -0.70 -3.36
CA PRO A 40 7.10 -1.67 -4.18
C PRO A 40 7.55 -2.89 -3.35
N GLY A 41 7.07 -4.09 -3.70
CA GLY A 41 7.35 -5.33 -2.96
C GLY A 41 6.39 -5.64 -1.81
N GLY A 42 5.36 -4.83 -1.58
CA GLY A 42 4.27 -5.11 -0.64
C GLY A 42 3.12 -5.88 -1.29
N LEU A 43 1.89 -5.56 -0.89
CA LEU A 43 0.69 -6.13 -1.49
C LEU A 43 0.65 -5.85 -2.99
N THR A 44 0.13 -6.83 -3.74
CA THR A 44 -0.03 -6.71 -5.18
C THR A 44 -1.35 -5.97 -5.47
N PRO A 45 -1.31 -4.83 -6.19
CA PRO A 45 -2.54 -4.17 -6.61
C PRO A 45 -3.25 -5.02 -7.66
N LEU A 46 -4.52 -5.33 -7.42
CA LEU A 46 -5.39 -6.07 -8.34
C LEU A 46 -6.75 -5.37 -8.40
N ASP A 47 -7.32 -5.29 -9.60
CA ASP A 47 -8.65 -4.74 -9.85
C ASP A 47 -9.66 -5.83 -10.25
N LEU A 48 -10.95 -5.54 -10.07
CA LEU A 48 -12.01 -6.45 -10.52
C LEU A 48 -11.98 -6.59 -12.05
N GLY A 49 -12.02 -7.82 -12.54
CA GLY A 49 -11.93 -8.14 -13.96
C GLY A 49 -10.51 -8.35 -14.47
N ASP A 50 -9.48 -8.12 -13.65
CA ASP A 50 -8.11 -8.45 -14.02
C ASP A 50 -7.95 -9.94 -14.35
N SER A 51 -7.01 -10.24 -15.25
CA SER A 51 -6.62 -11.60 -15.57
C SER A 51 -5.23 -11.89 -15.00
N LEU A 52 -5.19 -12.71 -13.95
CA LEU A 52 -3.95 -13.20 -13.39
C LEU A 52 -3.46 -14.38 -14.23
N THR A 53 -2.24 -14.25 -14.76
CA THR A 53 -1.54 -15.25 -15.58
C THR A 53 -2.35 -15.80 -16.76
N ASN A 54 -3.32 -15.03 -17.27
CA ASN A 54 -4.29 -15.45 -18.30
C ASN A 54 -5.11 -16.69 -17.93
N ARG A 55 -5.13 -17.09 -16.66
CA ARG A 55 -5.83 -18.30 -16.18
C ARG A 55 -6.94 -17.99 -15.20
N PHE A 56 -6.80 -16.93 -14.42
CA PHE A 56 -7.73 -16.59 -13.36
C PHE A 56 -8.29 -15.20 -13.58
N GLN A 57 -9.60 -15.10 -13.72
CA GLN A 57 -10.30 -13.82 -13.74
C GLN A 57 -10.64 -13.41 -12.32
N ILE A 58 -10.25 -12.20 -11.91
CA ILE A 58 -10.56 -11.65 -10.58
C ILE A 58 -12.03 -11.22 -10.53
N ILE A 59 -12.80 -11.79 -9.60
CA ILE A 59 -14.26 -11.57 -9.50
C ILE A 59 -14.65 -10.79 -8.26
N TYR A 60 -14.03 -11.08 -7.11
CA TYR A 60 -14.36 -10.40 -5.85
C TYR A 60 -13.22 -10.54 -4.85
N LYS A 61 -13.09 -9.58 -3.93
CA LYS A 61 -12.11 -9.66 -2.85
C LYS A 61 -12.69 -10.40 -1.64
N LEU A 62 -12.04 -11.47 -1.22
CA LEU A 62 -12.48 -12.28 -0.07
C LEU A 62 -11.95 -11.73 1.26
N GLY A 63 -10.79 -11.08 1.24
CA GLY A 63 -10.24 -10.46 2.44
C GLY A 63 -8.78 -10.08 2.27
N PHE A 64 -8.16 -9.69 3.38
CA PHE A 64 -6.75 -9.37 3.48
C PHE A 64 -6.26 -9.71 4.88
N GLY A 65 -4.95 -9.83 5.00
CA GLY A 65 -4.23 -9.93 6.26
C GLY A 65 -2.84 -9.32 6.08
N GLY A 66 -2.03 -9.30 7.14
CA GLY A 66 -0.79 -8.52 7.16
C GLY A 66 0.28 -8.86 6.11
N MET A 67 0.10 -9.89 5.28
CA MET A 67 1.04 -10.23 4.21
C MET A 67 0.39 -10.49 2.85
N ALA A 68 -0.94 -10.58 2.77
CA ALA A 68 -1.61 -11.02 1.56
C ALA A 68 -3.07 -10.53 1.49
N THR A 69 -3.53 -10.30 0.27
CA THR A 69 -4.95 -10.20 -0.07
C THR A 69 -5.41 -11.52 -0.67
N VAL A 70 -6.65 -11.91 -0.39
CA VAL A 70 -7.27 -13.13 -0.93
C VAL A 70 -8.42 -12.74 -1.85
N TRP A 71 -8.45 -13.31 -3.05
CA TRP A 71 -9.41 -12.99 -4.11
C TRP A 71 -10.16 -14.22 -4.60
N LEU A 72 -11.47 -14.07 -4.77
CA LEU A 72 -12.31 -15.02 -5.48
C LEU A 72 -12.07 -14.85 -6.97
N CYS A 73 -11.69 -15.94 -7.61
CA CYS A 73 -11.36 -15.98 -9.02
C CYS A 73 -12.13 -17.07 -9.75
N TRP A 74 -12.41 -16.85 -11.03
CA TRP A 74 -12.86 -17.88 -11.96
C TRP A 74 -11.67 -18.42 -12.74
N GLU A 75 -11.39 -19.71 -12.60
CA GLU A 75 -10.35 -20.39 -13.36
C GLU A 75 -10.90 -20.81 -14.74
N ILE A 76 -10.33 -20.25 -15.80
CA ILE A 76 -10.87 -20.37 -17.17
C ILE A 76 -10.75 -21.81 -17.69
N ASP A 77 -9.58 -22.45 -17.51
CA ASP A 77 -9.30 -23.77 -18.10
C ASP A 77 -10.10 -24.91 -17.48
N THR A 78 -10.44 -24.79 -16.18
CA THR A 78 -11.14 -25.84 -15.43
C THR A 78 -12.59 -25.49 -15.11
N GLU A 79 -13.02 -24.27 -15.45
CA GLU A 79 -14.35 -23.73 -15.15
C GLU A 79 -14.70 -23.87 -13.66
N GLN A 80 -13.78 -23.47 -12.79
CA GLN A 80 -13.92 -23.63 -11.34
C GLN A 80 -13.63 -22.34 -10.56
N TRP A 81 -14.34 -22.18 -9.45
CA TRP A 81 -14.07 -21.12 -8.48
C TRP A 81 -12.81 -21.43 -7.66
N ARG A 82 -11.95 -20.43 -7.46
CA ARG A 82 -10.73 -20.49 -6.67
C ARG A 82 -10.60 -19.30 -5.73
N ALA A 83 -9.96 -19.53 -4.58
CA ALA A 83 -9.40 -18.47 -3.76
C ALA A 83 -7.90 -18.40 -4.05
N ILE A 84 -7.41 -17.22 -4.38
CA ILE A 84 -5.99 -16.95 -4.69
C ILE A 84 -5.48 -15.85 -3.77
#